data_AF-A0A7T2WNK0-F1
#
_entry.id   AF-A0A7T2WNK0-F1
#
_cell.length_a   1.000
_cell.length_b   1.000
_cell.length_c   1.000
_cell.angle_alpha   90.00
_cell.angle_beta   90.00
_cell.angle_gamma   90.00
#
_symmetry.space_group_name_H-M   'P 1'
#
loop_
_entity.id
_entity.type
_entity.pdbx_description
1 polymer ?
#
loop_
_entity_poly.entity_id
_entity_poly.type
_entity_poly.pdbx_seq_one_letter_code
_entity_poly.pdbx_strand_id
1 'polypeptide(L)' 'MTVMYENEGELASRKAAILEELHMTPEELEENAGNYKLDAGQRVLYREYHILASLSGD' A
#
# COMPACT_ATOMS: atom_id res chain seq x y z
N MET A 1 -5.51 9.73 -15.00
CA MET A 1 -4.12 9.35 -15.29
C MET A 1 -3.95 7.98 -14.67
N THR A 2 -4.06 6.91 -15.45
CA THR A 2 -3.98 5.53 -14.95
C THR A 2 -2.50 5.19 -14.85
N VAL A 3 -1.98 5.04 -13.63
CA VAL A 3 -0.60 4.62 -13.41
C VAL A 3 -0.51 3.16 -13.81
N MET A 4 0.03 2.91 -15.01
CA MET A 4 0.34 1.56 -15.49
C MET A 4 1.67 1.19 -14.83
N TYR A 5 1.64 0.34 -13.81
CA TYR A 5 2.86 -0.29 -13.30
C TYR A 5 3.22 -1.39 -14.29
N GLU A 6 4.34 -1.24 -15.01
CA GLU A 6 4.66 -2.08 -16.18
C GLU A 6 5.28 -3.43 -15.77
N ASN A 7 5.62 -3.63 -14.49
CA ASN A 7 6.33 -4.82 -14.02
C ASN A 7 6.04 -5.19 -12.54
N GLU A 8 6.03 -6.48 -12.22
CA GLU A 8 5.84 -7.00 -10.84
C GLU A 8 6.90 -6.47 -9.86
N GLY A 9 8.13 -6.27 -10.35
CA GLY A 9 9.22 -5.69 -9.55
C GLY A 9 8.98 -4.22 -9.17
N GLU A 10 8.30 -3.45 -10.01
CA GLU A 10 7.93 -2.06 -9.72
C GLU A 10 6.79 -1.99 -8.71
N LEU A 11 5.81 -2.91 -8.82
CA LEU A 11 4.74 -3.08 -7.83
C LEU A 11 5.32 -3.42 -6.45
N ALA A 12 6.27 -4.37 -6.39
CA ALA A 12 6.95 -4.73 -5.15
C ALA A 12 7.74 -3.57 -4.55
N SER A 13 8.47 -2.83 -5.38
CA SER A 13 9.26 -1.66 -4.95
C SER A 13 8.38 -0.54 -4.41
N ARG A 14 7.25 -0.25 -5.07
CA ARG A 14 6.31 0.78 -4.59
C ARG A 14 5.59 0.35 -3.31
N LYS A 15 5.19 -0.92 -3.19
CA LYS A 15 4.64 -1.48 -1.94
C LYS A 15 5.62 -1.28 -0.77
N ALA A 16 6.90 -1.61 -0.98
CA ALA A 16 7.93 -1.41 0.05
C ALA A 16 8.11 0.07 0.42
N ALA A 17 8.14 0.97 -0.57
CA ALA A 17 8.27 2.40 -0.33
C ALA A 17 7.09 2.98 0.48
N ILE A 18 5.86 2.51 0.22
CA ILE A 18 4.68 2.93 0.99
C ILE A 18 4.79 2.48 2.45
N LEU A 19 5.23 1.25 2.70
CA LEU A 19 5.41 0.74 4.07
C LEU A 19 6.50 1.50 4.83
N GLU A 20 7.58 1.89 4.14
CA GLU A 20 8.64 2.73 4.69
C GLU A 20 8.12 4.13 5.04
N GLU A 21 7.35 4.76 4.15
CA GLU A 21 6.74 6.09 4.37
C GLU A 21 5.75 6.08 5.53
N LEU A 22 5.01 4.97 5.70
CA LEU A 22 4.10 4.77 6.81
C LEU A 22 4.81 4.40 8.11
N HIS A 23 6.09 4.03 8.05
CA HIS A 23 6.85 3.45 9.16
C HIS A 23 6.12 2.27 9.82
N MET A 24 5.47 1.43 9.02
CA MET A 24 4.65 0.31 9.48
C MET A 24 4.98 -0.96 8.70
N THR A 25 4.82 -2.10 9.36
CA THR A 25 4.79 -3.40 8.67
C THR A 25 3.46 -3.60 7.93
N PRO A 26 3.39 -4.52 6.95
CA PRO A 26 2.14 -4.86 6.28
C PRO A 26 1.03 -5.27 7.27
N GLU A 27 1.38 -6.05 8.28
CA GLU A 27 0.44 -6.54 9.29
C GLU A 27 -0.11 -5.40 10.14
N GLU A 28 0.74 -4.48 10.59
CA GLU A 28 0.31 -3.29 11.33
C GLU A 28 -0.55 -2.35 10.49
N LEU A 29 -0.25 -2.22 9.20
CA LEU A 29 -1.04 -1.42 8.28
C LEU A 29 -2.46 -1.98 8.12
N GLU A 30 -2.59 -3.29 7.90
CA GLU A 30 -3.88 -3.98 7.81
C GLU A 30 -4.66 -3.92 9.13
N GLU A 31 -3.98 -4.14 10.28
CA GLU A 31 -4.61 -4.02 11.59
C GLU A 31 -5.11 -2.59 11.86
N ASN A 32 -4.30 -1.57 11.54
CA ASN A 32 -4.67 -0.18 11.72
C ASN A 32 -5.80 0.24 10.76
N ALA A 33 -5.82 -0.29 9.54
CA ALA A 33 -6.89 -0.08 8.58
C ALA A 33 -8.21 -0.69 9.09
N GLY A 34 -8.19 -1.96 9.53
CA GLY A 34 -9.36 -2.66 10.06
C GLY A 34 -9.91 -2.04 11.36
N ASN A 35 -9.04 -1.44 12.16
CA ASN A 35 -9.42 -0.74 13.39
C ASN A 35 -9.73 0.76 13.19
N TYR A 36 -9.77 1.25 11.95
CA TYR A 36 -10.01 2.67 11.62
C TYR A 36 -9.01 3.66 12.26
N LYS A 37 -7.82 3.19 12.63
CA LYS A 37 -6.77 3.98 13.31
C LYS A 37 -5.92 4.83 12.36
N LEU A 38 -6.00 4.58 11.05
CA LEU A 38 -5.27 5.34 10.05
C LEU A 38 -5.79 6.79 9.95
N ASP A 39 -4.87 7.76 9.90
CA ASP A 39 -5.20 9.14 9.59
C ASP A 39 -5.49 9.36 8.09
N ALA A 40 -5.87 10.58 7.70
CA ALA A 40 -6.26 10.87 6.33
C ALA A 40 -5.14 10.64 5.30
N GLY A 41 -3.88 10.94 5.64
CA GLY A 41 -2.72 10.69 4.78
C GLY A 41 -2.38 9.21 4.69
N GLN A 42 -2.39 8.53 5.84
CA GLN A 42 -2.14 7.09 5.90
C GLN A 42 -3.21 6.29 5.13
N ARG A 43 -4.48 6.72 5.14
CA ARG A 43 -5.55 6.08 4.36
C ARG A 43 -5.34 6.19 2.86
N VAL A 44 -4.74 7.28 2.37
CA VAL A 44 -4.42 7.45 0.95
C VAL A 44 -3.34 6.45 0.55
N LEU A 45 -2.28 6.37 1.35
CA LEU A 45 -1.18 5.42 1.15
C LEU A 45 -1.64 3.97 1.28
N TYR A 46 -2.49 3.65 2.26
CA TYR A 46 -3.12 2.33 2.40
C TYR A 46 -3.94 1.95 1.18
N ARG A 47 -4.75 2.87 0.64
CA ARG A 47 -5.51 2.60 -0.60
C ARG A 47 -4.59 2.31 -1.77
N GLU A 48 -3.52 3.09 -1.92
CA GLU A 48 -2.52 2.84 -2.97
C GLU A 48 -1.87 1.47 -2.78
N TYR A 49 -1.41 1.15 -1.57
CA TYR A 49 -0.84 -0.15 -1.22
C TYR A 49 -1.80 -1.31 -1.52
N HIS A 50 -3.06 -1.19 -1.13
CA HIS A 50 -4.08 -2.21 -1.38
C HIS A 50 -4.33 -2.39 -2.87
N ILE A 51 -4.38 -1.32 -3.66
CA ILE A 51 -4.50 -1.42 -5.13
C ILE A 51 -3.30 -2.17 -5.71
N LEU A 52 -2.09 -1.82 -5.29
CA LEU A 52 -0.86 -2.50 -5.73
C LEU A 52 -0.85 -3.99 -5.34
N ALA A 53 -1.30 -4.31 -4.13
CA ALA A 53 -1.41 -5.68 -3.66
C ALA A 53 -2.41 -6.49 -4.50
N SER A 54 -3.57 -5.90 -4.82
CA SER A 54 -4.56 -6.52 -5.71
C SER A 54 -4.07 -6.67 -7.16
N LEU A 55 -3.24 -5.74 -7.65
CA LEU A 55 -2.60 -5.86 -8.97
C LEU A 55 -1.44 -6.87 -8.99
N SER A 56 -0.92 -7.24 -7.82
CA SER A 56 0.12 -8.27 -7.67
C SER A 56 -0.46 -9.64 -7.30
N GLY A 57 -1.78 -9.77 -7.30
CA GLY A 57 -2.52 -10.91 -6.74
C GLY A 57 -3.63 -11.38 -7.66
N ASP A 58 -3.32 -11.57 -8.95
CA ASP A 58 -3.53 -12.77 -9.78
C ASP A 58 -2.79 -12.56 -11.11
#